data_AF-A0A5C4NTS6-F1
#
_entry.id   AF-A0A5C4NTS6-F1
#
_cell.length_a   1.000
_cell.length_b   1.000
_cell.length_c   1.000
_cell.angle_alpha   90.00
_cell.angle_beta   90.00
_cell.angle_gamma   90.00
#
_symmetry.space_group_name_H-M   'P 1'
#
loop_
_entity.id
_entity.type
_entity.pdbx_description
1 polymer ?
#
loop_
_entity_poly.entity_id
_entity_poly.type
_entity_poly.pdbx_seq_one_letter_code
_entity_poly.pdbx_strand_id
1 'polypeptide(L)'
;MITNPAQITRHHLANQAAPAFSLIRKAGACGKASTAKQLAQHGKCAACALAAVRDAIMPGDFAKLQHMLGAVQQYPKHKWGWRNYFAAGSGQQHEAMRRLMAAGLASAGRACGDMTYFYATRLGCKAAGLDAAGIKRAMED
;
A
#
# COMPACT_ATOMS: atom_id res chain seq x y z
N MET A 1 20.60 8.64 9.20
CA MET A 1 19.85 9.36 8.16
C MET A 1 20.81 9.69 7.03
N ILE A 2 20.85 8.87 5.97
CA ILE A 2 21.63 9.18 4.78
C ILE A 2 20.62 9.57 3.70
N THR A 3 20.26 10.84 3.67
CA THR A 3 19.68 11.48 2.49
C THR A 3 20.83 11.67 1.50
N ASN A 4 21.10 10.65 0.68
CA ASN A 4 22.18 10.69 -0.30
C ASN A 4 21.98 11.90 -1.23
N PRO A 5 22.88 12.91 -1.23
CA PRO A 5 22.73 14.12 -2.04
C PRO A 5 22.58 13.81 -3.54
N ALA A 6 23.26 12.77 -4.03
CA ALA A 6 23.19 12.36 -5.43
C ALA A 6 21.80 11.81 -5.81
N GLN A 7 21.08 11.17 -4.88
CA GLN A 7 19.70 10.76 -5.12
C GLN A 7 18.76 11.97 -5.16
N ILE A 8 18.94 12.93 -4.25
CA ILE A 8 18.14 14.17 -4.22
C ILE A 8 18.32 14.95 -5.52
N THR A 9 19.56 15.14 -5.97
CA THR A 9 19.86 15.84 -7.24
C THR A 9 19.25 15.10 -8.44
N ARG A 10 19.37 13.77 -8.51
CA ARG A 10 18.74 12.98 -9.58
C ARG A 10 17.22 13.12 -9.58
N HIS A 11 16.57 13.06 -8.42
CA HIS A 11 15.13 13.28 -8.31
C HIS A 11 14.73 14.71 -8.71
N HIS A 12 15.52 15.70 -8.32
CA HIS A 12 15.27 17.09 -8.69
C HIS A 12 15.38 17.31 -10.20
N LEU A 13 16.45 16.80 -10.83
CA LEU A 13 16.64 16.84 -12.28
C LEU A 13 15.53 16.10 -13.04
N ALA A 14 15.12 14.92 -12.56
CA ALA A 14 14.02 14.16 -13.16
C ALA A 14 12.68 14.90 -13.07
N ASN A 15 12.42 15.61 -11.95
CA ASN A 15 11.22 16.42 -11.79
C ASN A 15 11.24 17.67 -12.69
N GLN A 16 12.42 18.29 -12.89
CA GLN A 16 12.58 19.40 -13.83
C GLN A 16 12.45 18.96 -15.30
N ALA A 17 12.91 17.75 -15.63
CA ALA A 17 12.78 17.17 -16.96
C ALA A 17 11.36 16.70 -17.28
N ALA A 18 10.48 16.56 -16.28
CA ALA A 18 9.10 16.17 -16.51
C ALA A 18 8.34 17.35 -17.15
N PRO A 19 7.51 17.10 -18.19
CA PRO A 19 6.74 18.17 -18.80
C PRO A 19 5.80 18.80 -17.77
N ALA A 20 5.70 20.13 -17.74
CA ALA A 20 4.87 20.89 -16.79
C ALA A 20 3.42 20.39 -16.73
N PHE A 21 2.90 19.89 -17.86
CA PHE A 21 1.62 19.19 -17.97
C PHE A 21 1.42 18.09 -16.92
N SER A 22 2.47 17.37 -16.56
CA SER A 22 2.39 16.26 -15.60
C SER A 22 2.06 16.69 -14.17
N LEU A 23 2.31 17.95 -13.81
CA LEU A 23 2.04 18.51 -12.47
C LEU A 23 0.72 19.29 -12.41
N ILE A 24 0.11 19.62 -13.55
CA ILE A 24 -1.17 20.33 -13.61
C ILE A 24 -2.21 19.58 -12.79
N ARG A 25 -2.88 20.30 -11.89
CA ARG A 25 -3.96 19.75 -11.07
C ARG A 25 -5.26 19.76 -11.85
N LYS A 26 -5.93 18.61 -11.91
CA LYS A 26 -7.26 18.42 -12.51
C LYS A 26 -8.17 17.73 -11.51
N ALA A 27 -9.46 18.03 -11.55
CA ALA A 27 -10.46 17.30 -10.75
C ALA A 27 -10.64 15.89 -11.32
N GLY A 28 -10.58 14.87 -10.46
CA GLY A 28 -11.00 13.51 -10.81
C GLY A 28 -12.51 13.34 -10.67
N ALA A 29 -13.03 12.16 -11.06
CA ALA A 29 -14.45 11.83 -10.97
C ALA A 29 -15.06 11.96 -9.56
N CYS A 30 -14.24 11.87 -8.50
CA CYS A 30 -14.65 12.10 -7.11
C CYS A 30 -14.58 13.57 -6.65
N GLY A 31 -14.34 14.52 -7.57
CA GLY A 31 -14.16 15.94 -7.27
C GLY A 31 -12.80 16.30 -6.65
N LYS A 32 -11.98 15.32 -6.22
CA LYS A 32 -10.66 15.58 -5.63
C LYS A 32 -9.62 15.92 -6.71
N ALA A 33 -8.73 16.85 -6.39
CA ALA A 33 -7.62 17.21 -7.26
C ALA A 33 -6.60 16.07 -7.40
N SER A 34 -6.18 15.79 -8.63
CA SER A 34 -5.11 14.85 -8.97
C SER A 34 -4.22 15.45 -10.06
N THR A 35 -3.05 14.86 -10.30
CA THR A 35 -2.19 15.31 -11.40
C THR A 35 -2.77 14.88 -12.74
N ALA A 36 -2.62 15.70 -13.78
CA ALA A 36 -3.11 15.36 -15.11
C ALA A 36 -2.50 14.07 -15.64
N LYS A 37 -1.22 13.80 -15.33
CA LYS A 37 -0.56 12.52 -15.63
C LYS A 37 -1.26 11.32 -14.99
N GLN A 38 -1.61 11.40 -13.70
CA GLN A 38 -2.30 10.30 -13.00
C GLN A 38 -3.66 9.99 -13.66
N LEU A 39 -4.43 11.03 -13.98
CA LEU A 39 -5.73 10.86 -14.63
C LEU A 39 -5.60 10.31 -16.04
N ALA A 40 -4.61 10.78 -16.82
CA ALA A 40 -4.36 10.26 -18.17
C ALA A 40 -3.92 8.79 -18.14
N GLN A 41 -3.07 8.40 -17.19
CA GLN A 41 -2.54 7.03 -17.11
C GLN A 41 -3.56 6.02 -16.57
N HIS A 42 -4.37 6.40 -15.57
CA HIS A 42 -5.21 5.44 -14.84
C HIS A 42 -6.71 5.74 -14.95
N GLY A 43 -7.12 6.84 -15.57
CA GLY A 43 -8.52 7.29 -15.63
C GLY A 43 -9.11 7.74 -14.29
N LYS A 44 -8.37 7.59 -13.18
CA LYS A 44 -8.85 7.86 -11.82
C LYS A 44 -7.74 8.40 -10.92
N CYS A 45 -8.13 9.17 -9.90
CA CYS A 45 -7.17 9.66 -8.90
C CYS A 45 -6.71 8.52 -7.99
N ALA A 46 -5.56 8.69 -7.32
CA ALA A 46 -5.00 7.66 -6.44
C ALA A 46 -5.95 7.23 -5.31
N ALA A 47 -6.76 8.15 -4.77
CA ALA A 47 -7.75 7.83 -3.75
C ALA A 47 -8.88 6.94 -4.30
N CYS A 48 -9.40 7.25 -5.49
CA CYS A 48 -10.39 6.41 -6.16
C CYS A 48 -9.82 5.05 -6.56
N ALA A 49 -8.56 5.01 -7.02
CA ALA A 49 -7.89 3.76 -7.33
C ALA A 49 -7.82 2.85 -6.10
N LEU A 50 -7.43 3.43 -4.95
CA LEU A 50 -7.33 2.71 -3.69
C LEU A 50 -8.70 2.28 -3.15
N ALA A 51 -9.72 3.13 -3.26
CA ALA A 51 -11.10 2.80 -2.89
C ALA A 51 -11.61 1.61 -3.71
N ALA A 52 -11.44 1.64 -5.04
CA ALA A 52 -11.84 0.53 -5.91
C ALA A 52 -11.14 -0.79 -5.55
N VAL A 53 -9.86 -0.75 -5.15
CA VAL A 53 -9.16 -1.95 -4.67
C VAL A 53 -9.77 -2.44 -3.35
N ARG A 54 -10.10 -1.54 -2.42
CA ARG A 54 -10.74 -1.91 -1.15
C ARG A 54 -12.14 -2.50 -1.36
N ASP A 55 -12.92 -1.94 -2.27
CA ASP A 55 -14.29 -2.39 -2.57
C ASP A 55 -14.31 -3.75 -3.27
N ALA A 56 -13.26 -4.08 -4.03
CA ALA A 56 -13.11 -5.37 -4.70
C ALA A 56 -12.68 -6.52 -3.77
N ILE A 57 -12.33 -6.23 -2.51
CA ILE A 57 -11.82 -7.21 -1.55
C ILE A 57 -12.94 -7.61 -0.58
N MET A 58 -13.04 -8.91 -0.30
CA MET A 58 -14.00 -9.39 0.69
C MET A 58 -13.70 -8.76 2.07
N PRO A 59 -14.71 -8.30 2.83
CA PRO A 59 -14.49 -7.65 4.13
C PRO A 59 -13.62 -8.48 5.09
N GLY A 60 -13.81 -9.81 5.09
CA GLY A 60 -13.02 -10.74 5.91
C GLY A 60 -11.54 -10.83 5.53
N ASP A 61 -11.18 -10.59 4.27
CA ASP A 61 -9.78 -10.55 3.82
C ASP A 61 -9.13 -9.22 4.23
N PHE A 62 -9.88 -8.12 4.09
CA PHE A 62 -9.38 -6.80 4.48
C PHE A 62 -9.08 -6.73 5.98
N ALA A 63 -9.90 -7.38 6.81
CA ALA A 63 -9.61 -7.53 8.25
C ALA A 63 -8.28 -8.26 8.52
N LYS A 64 -7.89 -9.24 7.68
CA LYS A 64 -6.59 -9.92 7.80
C LYS A 64 -5.43 -9.00 7.44
N LEU A 65 -5.59 -8.17 6.41
CA LEU A 65 -4.62 -7.14 6.06
C LEU A 65 -4.41 -6.16 7.23
N GLN A 66 -5.49 -5.71 7.86
CA GLN A 66 -5.41 -4.86 9.06
C GLN A 66 -4.74 -5.57 10.23
N HIS A 67 -5.10 -6.84 10.46
CA HIS A 67 -4.47 -7.65 11.49
C HIS A 67 -2.97 -7.80 11.24
N MET A 68 -2.54 -8.17 10.04
CA MET A 68 -1.13 -8.29 9.63
C MET A 68 -0.31 -7.03 9.95
N LEU A 69 -0.92 -5.85 9.88
CA LEU A 69 -0.27 -4.55 10.13
C LEU A 69 -0.47 -4.01 11.55
N GLY A 70 -1.24 -4.72 12.39
CA GLY A 70 -1.67 -4.20 13.70
C GLY A 70 -2.54 -2.93 13.58
N ALA A 71 -3.16 -2.72 12.42
CA ALA A 71 -4.02 -1.57 12.11
C ALA A 71 -5.47 -1.83 12.56
N VAL A 72 -5.63 -2.25 13.82
CA VAL A 72 -6.92 -2.55 14.45
C VAL A 72 -7.22 -1.54 15.56
N GLN A 73 -8.50 -1.39 15.91
CA GLN A 73 -8.97 -0.37 16.86
C GLN A 73 -8.33 -0.48 18.24
N GLN A 74 -7.89 -1.67 18.64
CA GLN A 74 -7.20 -1.91 19.92
C GLN A 74 -5.85 -1.18 20.03
N TYR A 75 -5.19 -0.88 18.91
CA TYR A 75 -3.88 -0.22 18.92
C TYR A 75 -3.99 1.24 18.47
N PRO A 76 -3.31 2.16 19.16
CA PRO A 76 -3.27 3.55 18.74
C PRO A 76 -2.57 3.67 17.38
N LYS A 77 -2.99 4.63 16.55
CA LYS A 77 -2.51 4.78 15.16
C LYS A 77 -0.98 4.90 15.04
N HIS A 78 -0.31 5.50 16.02
CA HIS A 78 1.15 5.62 16.00
C HIS A 78 1.88 4.26 16.13
N LYS A 79 1.19 3.21 16.61
CA LYS A 79 1.70 1.84 16.64
C LYS A 79 1.38 1.05 15.37
N TRP A 80 0.52 1.56 14.48
CA TRP A 80 0.20 0.82 13.26
C TRP A 80 1.47 0.65 12.40
N GLY A 81 1.59 -0.54 11.81
CA GLY A 81 2.78 -0.94 11.06
C GLY A 81 3.96 -1.41 11.91
N TRP A 82 3.81 -1.54 13.24
CA TRP A 82 4.84 -2.14 14.11
C TRP A 82 5.12 -3.62 13.83
N ARG A 83 4.25 -4.26 13.04
CA ARG A 83 4.42 -5.60 12.49
C ARG A 83 3.98 -5.59 11.04
N ASN A 84 4.55 -6.48 10.24
CA ASN A 84 4.11 -6.68 8.86
C ASN A 84 4.23 -8.15 8.45
N TYR A 85 3.66 -9.07 9.24
CA TYR A 85 3.68 -10.48 8.89
C TYR A 85 2.38 -11.17 9.29
N PHE A 86 1.97 -12.14 8.49
CA PHE A 86 0.87 -13.04 8.76
C PHE A 86 1.27 -14.45 8.35
N ALA A 87 1.32 -15.38 9.31
CA ALA A 87 1.56 -16.79 9.02
C ALA A 87 0.21 -17.47 8.75
N ALA A 88 0.06 -18.07 7.58
CA ALA A 88 -1.10 -18.88 7.25
C ALA A 88 -0.66 -20.30 6.85
N GLY A 89 -1.26 -21.31 7.49
CA GLY A 89 -1.21 -22.70 7.05
C GLY A 89 -2.05 -22.94 5.79
N SER A 90 -2.54 -24.15 5.59
CA SER A 90 -3.52 -24.46 4.54
C SER A 90 -4.94 -23.97 4.88
N GLY A 91 -5.82 -23.89 3.87
CA GLY A 91 -7.24 -23.57 4.04
C GLY A 91 -7.62 -22.09 3.90
N GLN A 92 -8.73 -21.70 4.52
CA GLN A 92 -9.42 -20.42 4.30
C GLN A 92 -8.55 -19.18 4.53
N GLN A 93 -7.64 -19.23 5.53
CA GLN A 93 -6.73 -18.11 5.79
C GLN A 93 -5.72 -17.94 4.65
N HIS A 94 -5.22 -19.05 4.09
CA HIS A 94 -4.31 -19.04 2.96
C HIS A 94 -4.97 -18.49 1.70
N GLU A 95 -6.20 -18.90 1.42
CA GLU A 95 -6.97 -18.43 0.27
C GLU A 95 -7.25 -16.93 0.35
N ALA A 96 -7.54 -16.41 1.55
CA ALA A 96 -7.66 -14.98 1.78
C ALA A 96 -6.35 -14.24 1.50
N MET A 97 -5.20 -14.77 1.94
CA MET A 97 -3.89 -14.17 1.63
C MET A 97 -3.58 -14.20 0.13
N ARG A 98 -3.94 -15.27 -0.58
CA ARG A 98 -3.81 -15.35 -2.05
C ARG A 98 -4.65 -14.31 -2.76
N ARG A 99 -5.87 -14.04 -2.29
CA ARG A 99 -6.74 -12.97 -2.83
C ARG A 99 -6.14 -11.58 -2.58
N LEU A 100 -5.56 -11.34 -1.39
CA LEU A 100 -4.83 -10.10 -1.12
C LEU A 100 -3.58 -9.95 -2.00
N MET A 101 -2.87 -11.04 -2.31
CA MET A 101 -1.76 -11.03 -3.25
C MET A 101 -2.21 -10.72 -4.68
N ALA A 102 -3.30 -11.32 -5.14
CA ALA A 102 -3.87 -11.04 -6.45
C ALA A 102 -4.30 -9.56 -6.60
N ALA A 103 -4.74 -8.93 -5.50
CA ALA A 103 -5.03 -7.50 -5.43
C ALA A 103 -3.77 -6.61 -5.27
N GLY A 104 -2.57 -7.19 -5.22
CA GLY A 104 -1.30 -6.48 -5.02
C GLY A 104 -1.10 -5.88 -3.62
N LEU A 105 -1.92 -6.28 -2.64
CA LEU A 105 -1.88 -5.76 -1.27
C LEU A 105 -0.96 -6.56 -0.35
N ALA A 106 -0.65 -7.79 -0.71
CA ALA A 106 0.28 -8.65 0.02
C ALA A 106 1.27 -9.34 -0.93
N SER A 107 2.36 -9.83 -0.36
CA SER A 107 3.36 -10.68 -1.01
C SER A 107 3.64 -11.88 -0.12
N ALA A 108 3.82 -13.05 -0.72
CA ALA A 108 4.34 -14.21 0.00
C ALA A 108 5.83 -14.01 0.29
N GLY A 109 6.25 -14.40 1.48
CA GLY A 109 7.65 -14.53 1.86
C GLY A 109 8.02 -15.98 2.08
N ARG A 110 8.82 -16.25 3.11
CA ARG A 110 9.38 -17.59 3.37
C ARG A 110 8.28 -18.58 3.79
N ALA A 111 8.36 -19.78 3.26
CA ALA A 111 7.63 -20.94 3.78
C ALA A 111 8.39 -21.57 4.96
N CYS A 112 7.68 -21.93 6.03
CA CYS A 112 8.22 -22.55 7.23
C CYS A 112 7.31 -23.70 7.66
N GLY A 113 7.73 -24.93 7.35
CA GLY A 113 6.87 -26.12 7.48
C GLY A 113 5.63 -25.97 6.59
N ASP A 114 4.45 -26.26 7.16
CA ASP A 114 3.17 -26.16 6.47
C ASP A 114 2.61 -24.73 6.41
N MET A 115 3.34 -23.74 6.91
CA MET A 115 2.93 -22.34 6.93
C MET A 115 3.69 -21.50 5.91
N THR A 116 3.00 -20.54 5.30
CA THR A 116 3.60 -19.49 4.49
C THR A 116 3.46 -18.16 5.22
N TYR A 117 4.56 -17.42 5.32
CA TYR A 117 4.52 -16.03 5.79
C TYR A 117 4.11 -15.11 4.65
N PHE A 118 3.23 -14.18 4.95
CA PHE A 118 2.78 -13.14 4.05
C PHE A 118 3.08 -11.78 4.65
N TYR A 119 3.41 -10.82 3.79
CA TYR A 119 3.80 -9.46 4.15
C TYR A 119 2.92 -8.50 3.34
N ALA A 120 2.44 -7.42 3.95
CA ALA A 120 1.74 -6.38 3.23
C ALA A 120 2.72 -5.64 2.32
N THR A 121 2.27 -5.29 1.11
CA THR A 121 3.02 -4.39 0.23
C THR A 121 2.84 -2.94 0.68
N ARG A 122 3.62 -2.01 0.11
CA ARG A 122 3.40 -0.58 0.33
C ARG A 122 1.99 -0.13 -0.07
N LEU A 123 1.39 -0.77 -1.08
CA LEU A 123 0.00 -0.55 -1.46
C LEU A 123 -0.96 -1.11 -0.40
N GLY A 124 -0.70 -2.32 0.12
CA GLY A 124 -1.42 -2.91 1.26
C GLY A 124 -1.45 -2.01 2.49
N CYS A 125 -0.31 -1.43 2.86
CA CYS A 125 -0.22 -0.50 3.98
C CYS A 125 -1.08 0.75 3.76
N LYS A 126 -1.05 1.33 2.56
CA LYS A 126 -1.92 2.47 2.22
C LYS A 126 -3.39 2.07 2.25
N ALA A 127 -3.74 0.89 1.73
CA ALA A 127 -5.10 0.39 1.71
C ALA A 127 -5.66 0.21 3.14
N ALA A 128 -4.82 -0.30 4.05
CA ALA A 128 -5.13 -0.43 5.48
C ALA A 128 -5.18 0.92 6.25
N GLY A 129 -4.82 2.03 5.60
CA GLY A 129 -4.91 3.37 6.17
C GLY A 129 -3.69 3.79 6.99
N LEU A 130 -2.52 3.14 6.81
CA LEU A 130 -1.29 3.59 7.45
C LEU A 130 -0.83 4.93 6.84
N ASP A 131 -0.31 5.80 7.70
CA ASP A 131 0.37 7.02 7.29
C ASP A 131 1.82 6.73 6.85
N ALA A 132 2.55 7.77 6.46
CA ALA A 132 3.93 7.62 6.00
C ALA A 132 4.85 6.98 7.06
N ALA A 133 4.64 7.30 8.34
CA ALA A 133 5.44 6.76 9.44
C ALA A 133 5.11 5.29 9.73
N GLY A 134 3.84 4.91 9.65
CA GLY A 134 3.38 3.54 9.78
C GLY A 134 3.85 2.67 8.62
N ILE A 135 3.77 3.19 7.38
CA ILE A 135 4.33 2.51 6.21
C ILE A 135 5.83 2.31 6.37
N LYS A 136 6.55 3.32 6.86
CA LYS A 136 7.98 3.22 7.12
C LYS A 136 8.28 2.09 8.11
N ARG A 137 7.62 2.08 9.27
CA ARG A 137 7.72 1.00 10.27
C ARG A 137 7.43 -0.39 9.69
N ALA A 138 6.37 -0.52 8.90
CA ALA A 138 5.98 -1.81 8.33
C ALA A 138 6.95 -2.36 7.26
N MET A 139 7.80 -1.51 6.70
CA MET A 139 8.68 -1.86 5.56
C MET A 139 10.14 -1.97 5.96
N GLU A 140 10.50 -1.55 7.18
CA GLU A 140 11.88 -1.43 7.65
C GLU A 140 12.24 -2.51 8.70
N ASP A 141 11.58 -3.67 8.64
CA ASP A 141 12.11 -4.91 9.25
C ASP A 141 13.29 -5.45 8.42
#